data_AF-A0A971BZ21-F1
#
_entry.id   AF-A0A971BZ21-F1
#
_cell.length_a   1.000
_cell.length_b   1.000
_cell.length_c   1.000
_cell.angle_alpha   90.00
_cell.angle_beta   90.00
_cell.angle_gamma   90.00
#
_symmetry.space_group_name_H-M   'P 1'
#
loop_
_entity.id
_entity.type
_entity.pdbx_description
1 polymer ?
#
loop_
_entity_poly.entity_id
_entity_poly.type
_entity_poly.pdbx_seq_one_letter_code
_entity_poly.pdbx_strand_id
1 'polypeptide(L)'
;MDSTAVMRERGVLTLPKDIRERNDFRSGTQFQVIDLGQGTIVLSRQTNVLAELADEIERALSEAGVSLEDLLQAATAERHRLHRERDGE
;
A
#
# COMPACT_ATOMS: atom_id res chain seq x y z
N MET A 1 16.57 -20.93 9.45
CA MET A 1 15.85 -22.11 9.97
C MET A 1 14.86 -22.47 8.89
N ASP A 2 14.97 -23.68 8.37
CA ASP A 2 14.27 -24.04 7.14
C ASP A 2 12.99 -24.77 7.52
N SER A 3 11.90 -24.48 6.82
CA SER A 3 10.61 -25.15 7.03
C SER A 3 10.05 -25.56 5.69
N THR A 4 9.57 -26.79 5.61
CA THR A 4 8.94 -27.33 4.40
C THR A 4 7.44 -27.20 4.52
N ALA A 5 6.80 -26.75 3.45
CA ALA A 5 5.35 -26.73 3.32
C ALA A 5 4.94 -27.51 2.06
N VAL A 6 3.79 -28.18 2.13
CA VAL A 6 3.23 -28.94 1.00
C VAL A 6 2.08 -28.13 0.40
N MET A 7 2.14 -27.91 -0.91
CA MET A 7 1.06 -27.30 -1.66
C MET A 7 -0.13 -28.25 -1.70
N ARG A 8 -1.31 -27.75 -1.31
CA ARG A 8 -2.57 -28.49 -1.41
C ARG A 8 -3.24 -28.21 -2.75
N GLU A 9 -4.41 -28.80 -2.96
CA GLU A 9 -5.25 -28.53 -4.13
C GLU A 9 -5.42 -27.03 -4.37
N ARG A 10 -5.52 -26.66 -5.66
CA ARG A 10 -5.71 -25.28 -6.11
C ARG A 10 -4.60 -24.30 -5.66
N GLY A 11 -3.39 -24.80 -5.40
CA GLY A 11 -2.24 -23.95 -5.11
C GLY A 11 -2.18 -23.41 -3.69
N VAL A 12 -2.96 -23.95 -2.75
CA VAL A 12 -2.99 -23.46 -1.37
C VAL A 12 -1.72 -23.87 -0.63
N LEU A 13 -0.89 -22.87 -0.28
CA LEU A 13 0.29 -23.02 0.57
C LEU A 13 -0.01 -22.48 1.97
N THR A 14 0.19 -23.31 2.99
CA THR A 14 0.04 -22.89 4.39
C THR A 14 1.40 -22.50 4.93
N LEU A 15 1.58 -21.23 5.30
CA LEU A 15 2.80 -20.78 5.98
C LEU A 15 2.92 -21.47 7.35
N PRO A 16 4.06 -22.08 7.69
CA PRO A 16 4.36 -22.61 9.03
C PRO A 16 4.12 -21.58 10.16
N LYS A 17 3.72 -22.08 11.34
CA LYS A 17 3.33 -21.22 12.50
C LYS A 17 4.45 -20.26 12.91
N ASP A 18 5.67 -20.76 12.96
CA ASP A 18 6.87 -20.03 13.36
C ASP A 18 7.20 -18.88 12.38
N ILE A 19 7.01 -19.08 11.07
CA ILE A 19 7.14 -18.00 10.06
C ILE A 19 6.06 -16.93 10.30
N ARG A 20 4.81 -17.33 10.56
CA ARG A 20 3.72 -16.37 10.80
C ARG A 20 3.96 -15.54 12.06
N GLU A 21 4.40 -16.16 13.16
CA GLU A 21 4.63 -15.47 14.44
C GLU A 21 5.81 -14.50 14.36
N ARG A 22 6.95 -14.91 13.78
CA ARG A 22 8.14 -14.05 13.66
C ARG A 22 7.92 -12.80 12.81
N ASN A 23 7.05 -12.90 11.81
CA ASN A 23 6.78 -11.80 10.89
C ASN A 23 5.44 -11.12 11.15
N ASP A 24 4.75 -11.43 12.26
CA ASP A 24 3.43 -10.91 12.60
C ASP A 24 2.40 -11.00 11.45
N PHE A 25 2.41 -12.11 10.72
CA PHE A 25 1.44 -12.35 9.65
C PHE A 25 0.12 -12.82 10.26
N ARG A 26 -0.96 -12.08 9.96
CA ARG A 26 -2.31 -12.32 10.47
C ARG A 26 -3.22 -12.80 9.33
N SER A 27 -4.40 -13.28 9.70
CA SER A 27 -5.44 -13.55 8.70
C SER A 27 -5.74 -12.26 7.94
N GLY A 28 -5.79 -12.33 6.61
CA GLY A 28 -5.98 -11.17 5.75
C GLY A 28 -4.71 -10.39 5.41
N THR A 29 -3.53 -10.76 5.93
CA THR A 29 -2.26 -10.19 5.44
C THR A 29 -2.12 -10.47 3.95
N GLN A 30 -2.00 -9.40 3.15
CA GLN A 30 -1.77 -9.49 1.71
C GLN A 30 -0.28 -9.62 1.43
N PHE A 31 0.04 -10.46 0.45
CA PHE A 31 1.39 -10.67 -0.03
C PHE A 31 1.46 -10.43 -1.52
N GLN A 32 2.52 -9.77 -1.95
CA GLN A 32 2.95 -9.83 -3.34
C GLN A 32 3.71 -11.14 -3.55
N VAL A 33 3.36 -11.86 -4.62
CA VAL A 33 4.06 -13.06 -5.08
C VAL A 33 4.98 -12.67 -6.22
N ILE A 34 6.29 -12.82 -6.04
CA ILE A 34 7.31 -12.46 -7.02
C ILE A 34 8.01 -13.76 -7.44
N ASP A 35 7.93 -14.10 -8.72
CA ASP A 35 8.67 -15.21 -9.31
C ASP A 35 10.05 -14.73 -9.78
N LEU A 36 11.11 -15.29 -9.21
CA LEU A 36 12.50 -15.01 -9.60
C LEU A 36 13.05 -16.04 -10.59
N GLY A 37 12.22 -17.00 -11.02
CA GLY A 37 12.59 -18.10 -11.89
C GLY A 37 13.22 -19.28 -11.14
N GLN A 38 13.45 -20.39 -11.86
CA GLN A 38 14.07 -21.61 -11.33
C GLN A 38 13.37 -22.19 -10.09
N GLY A 39 12.06 -21.98 -9.97
CA GLY A 39 11.26 -22.42 -8.81
C GLY A 39 11.42 -21.54 -7.56
N THR A 40 12.08 -20.39 -7.67
CA THR A 40 12.25 -19.45 -6.56
C THR A 40 11.12 -18.44 -6.53
N ILE A 41 10.32 -18.48 -5.46
CA ILE A 41 9.24 -17.53 -5.22
C ILE A 41 9.57 -16.72 -3.97
N VAL A 42 9.45 -15.39 -4.08
CA VAL A 42 9.53 -14.47 -2.94
C VAL A 42 8.13 -13.99 -2.59
N LEU A 43 7.78 -14.10 -1.31
CA LEU A 43 6.59 -13.50 -0.74
C LEU A 43 7.04 -12.26 0.04
N SER A 44 6.59 -11.08 -0.39
CA SER A 44 6.77 -9.85 0.37
C SER A 44 5.41 -9.37 0.85
N ARG A 45 5.34 -8.88 2.10
CA ARG A 45 4.11 -8.27 2.60
C ARG A 45 3.80 -7.08 1.71
N GLN A 46 2.57 -7.00 1.21
CA GLN A 46 2.14 -5.81 0.50
C GLN A 46 1.97 -4.70 1.54
N THR A 47 2.93 -3.78 1.60
CA THR A 47 2.75 -2.52 2.32
C THR A 47 1.72 -1.70 1.57
N ASN A 48 0.75 -1.15 2.30
CA ASN A 48 -0.22 -0.24 1.70
C ASN A 48 0.49 1.09 1.45
N VAL A 49 1.15 1.20 0.30
CA VAL A 49 1.90 2.40 -0.12
C VAL A 49 1.04 3.66 0.01
N LEU A 50 -0.27 3.56 -0.24
CA LEU A 50 -1.19 4.68 -0.07
C LEU A 50 -1.29 5.15 1.38
N ALA A 51 -1.29 4.24 2.34
CA ALA A 51 -1.32 4.59 3.76
C ALA A 51 -0.01 5.24 4.20
N GLU A 52 1.14 4.70 3.78
CA GLU A 52 2.44 5.30 4.08
C GLU A 52 2.58 6.71 3.49
N LEU A 53 2.13 6.89 2.24
CA LEU A 53 2.08 8.20 1.60
C LEU A 53 1.12 9.16 2.30
N ALA A 54 -0.04 8.67 2.76
CA ALA A 54 -0.99 9.49 3.50
C ALA A 54 -0.36 10.01 4.81
N ASP A 55 0.32 9.15 5.55
CA ASP A 55 1.04 9.54 6.77
C ASP A 55 2.16 10.55 6.47
N GLU A 56 2.86 10.39 5.35
CA GLU A 56 3.90 11.34 4.92
C GLU A 56 3.32 12.69 4.52
N ILE A 57 2.21 12.71 3.78
CA ILE A 57 1.47 13.91 3.42
C ILE A 57 0.96 14.62 4.69
N GLU A 58 0.40 13.89 5.65
CA GLU A 58 -0.09 14.46 6.91
C GLU A 58 1.04 15.14 7.69
N ARG A 59 2.22 14.49 7.80
CA ARG A 59 3.41 15.09 8.42
C ARG A 59 3.83 16.38 7.71
N ALA A 60 3.96 16.33 6.39
CA ALA A 60 4.40 17.49 5.60
C ALA A 60 3.42 18.67 5.71
N LEU A 61 2.11 18.40 5.69
CA LEU A 61 1.06 19.42 5.85
C LEU A 61 1.08 20.01 7.26
N SER A 62 1.26 19.19 8.29
CA SER A 62 1.35 19.63 9.68
C SER A 62 2.57 20.52 9.92
N GLU A 63 3.74 20.14 9.40
CA GLU A 63 4.97 20.94 9.47
C GLU A 63 4.84 22.28 8.74
N ALA A 64 4.11 22.31 7.62
CA ALA A 64 3.82 23.53 6.87
C ALA A 64 2.69 24.38 7.51
N GLY A 65 2.06 23.90 8.59
CA GLY A 65 0.93 24.59 9.24
C GLY A 65 -0.32 24.71 8.35
N VAL A 66 -0.45 23.84 7.35
CA VAL A 66 -1.58 23.84 6.41
C VAL A 66 -2.79 23.20 7.07
N SER A 67 -3.90 23.94 7.13
CA SER A 67 -5.16 23.41 7.67
C SER A 67 -5.95 22.66 6.60
N LEU A 68 -6.92 21.86 7.05
CA LEU A 68 -7.89 21.23 6.15
C LEU A 68 -8.66 22.25 5.33
N GLU A 69 -8.96 23.42 5.91
CA GLU A 69 -9.70 24.48 5.22
C GLU A 69 -8.89 25.07 4.07
N ASP A 70 -7.57 25.25 4.26
CA ASP A 70 -6.66 25.70 3.20
C ASP A 70 -6.65 24.72 2.02
N LEU A 71 -6.60 23.41 2.30
CA LEU A 71 -6.65 22.37 1.27
C LEU A 71 -7.96 22.39 0.47
N LEU A 72 -9.10 22.52 1.16
CA LEU A 72 -10.41 22.55 0.52
C LEU A 72 -10.61 23.81 -0.33
N GLN A 73 -10.11 24.96 0.15
CA GLN A 73 -10.12 26.21 -0.61
C GLN A 73 -9.24 26.10 -1.85
N ALA A 74 -8.02 25.58 -1.72
CA ALA A 74 -7.11 25.36 -2.85
C ALA A 74 -7.71 24.41 -3.90
N ALA A 75 -8.28 23.27 -3.48
CA ALA A 75 -8.95 22.32 -4.37
C ALA A 75 -10.12 22.95 -5.14
N THR A 76 -10.89 23.81 -4.46
CA THR A 76 -12.01 24.53 -5.06
C THR A 76 -11.52 25.55 -6.09
N ALA A 77 -10.50 26.34 -5.75
CA ALA A 77 -9.89 27.32 -6.65
C ALA A 77 -9.31 26.65 -7.90
N GLU A 78 -8.63 25.52 -7.74
CA GLU A 78 -8.05 24.74 -8.84
C GLU A 78 -9.14 24.18 -9.77
N ARG A 79 -10.23 23.66 -9.21
CA ARG A 79 -11.38 23.22 -10.01
C ARG A 79 -11.98 24.37 -10.82
N HIS A 80 -12.12 25.55 -10.24
CA HIS A 80 -12.60 26.74 -10.97
C HIS A 80 -11.61 27.21 -12.05
N ARG A 81 -10.30 27.07 -11.82
CA ARG A 81 -9.28 27.35 -12.81
C ARG A 81 -9.40 26.39 -14.00
N LEU A 82 -9.44 25.08 -13.75
CA LEU A 82 -9.60 24.06 -14.79
C LEU A 82 -10.89 24.22 -15.58
N HIS A 83 -12.00 24.58 -14.94
CA HIS A 83 -13.25 24.90 -15.65
C HIS A 83 -13.10 26.11 -16.57
N ARG A 84 -12.47 27.19 -16.11
CA ARG A 84 -12.23 28.37 -16.95
C ARG A 84 -11.28 28.09 -18.11
N GLU A 85 -10.28 27.24 -17.91
CA GLU A 85 -9.34 26.82 -18.97
C GLU A 85 -10.03 25.92 -20.01
N ARG A 86 -10.92 25.02 -19.56
CA ARG A 86 -11.64 24.09 -20.44
C ARG A 86 -12.81 24.74 -21.19
N ASP A 87 -13.52 25.66 -20.56
CA ASP A 87 -14.69 26.33 -21.12
C ASP A 87 -14.31 27.66 -21.82
N GLY A 88 -13.00 27.90 -22.01
CA GLY A 88 -12.39 29.07 -22.64
C GLY A 88 -11.80 28.82 -24.03
N GLU A 89 -12.46 27.98 -24.85
CA GLU A 89 -12.36 27.93 -26.32
C GLU A 89 -13.69 28.35 -26.95
#